data_AF-A0A8H7MZR6-F1
#
_entry.id   AF-A0A8H7MZR6-F1
#
_cell.length_a   1.000
_cell.length_b   1.000
_cell.length_c   1.000
_cell.angle_alpha   90.00
_cell.angle_beta   90.00
_cell.angle_gamma   90.00
#
_symmetry.space_group_name_H-M   'P 1'
#
loop_
_entity.id
_entity.type
_entity.pdbx_description
1 polymer ?
#
loop_
_entity_poly.entity_id
_entity_poly.type
_entity_poly.pdbx_seq_one_letter_code
_entity_poly.pdbx_strand_id
1 'polypeptide(L)'
;MTIDGKPHPHSFVKNAGETRNVEATISRKDGISITSSIVGLSVLKSTGSAFHGFVRDEYTTLPETWDRILSTDVDAGWTWKTFSTHEAVKASVGKFDKAWEAARDITLKRFATDDSASVQATMYKMSEDILAAVPETETVTYALPNKHYFELDLSWHKGIKNTGTDAEVYVPQSGPNGLIKCSVSRGDQPIKSKL
;
A
#
# COMPACT_ATOMS: atom_id res chain seq x y z
N MET A 1 22.52 11.61 7.12
CA MET A 1 23.32 10.39 7.43
C MET A 1 23.66 10.43 8.91
N THR A 2 23.69 9.30 9.60
CA THR A 2 24.09 9.25 11.02
C THR A 2 25.53 8.73 11.10
N ILE A 3 26.44 9.51 11.67
CA ILE A 3 27.85 9.16 11.92
C ILE A 3 28.07 9.25 13.43
N ASP A 4 28.59 8.19 14.03
CA ASP A 4 28.85 8.09 15.47
C ASP A 4 27.63 8.48 16.34
N GLY A 5 26.44 8.03 15.92
CA GLY A 5 25.17 8.32 16.60
C GLY A 5 24.62 9.74 16.43
N LYS A 6 25.25 10.59 15.61
CA LYS A 6 24.83 11.98 15.38
C LYS A 6 24.44 12.25 13.93
N PRO A 7 23.39 13.06 13.67
CA PRO A 7 23.08 13.50 12.32
C PRO A 7 24.22 14.34 11.73
N HIS A 8 24.72 13.96 10.56
CA HIS A 8 25.70 14.75 9.82
C HIS A 8 25.01 15.97 9.17
N PRO A 9 25.54 17.20 9.31
CA PRO A 9 24.82 18.43 8.97
C PRO A 9 24.61 18.66 7.46
N HIS A 10 25.41 18.04 6.60
CA HIS A 10 25.38 18.29 5.16
C HIS A 10 25.72 17.06 4.31
N SER A 11 25.64 15.85 4.89
CA SER A 11 25.86 14.61 4.14
C SER A 11 24.65 13.71 4.23
N PHE A 12 24.18 13.29 3.06
CA PHE A 12 22.93 12.57 2.88
C PHE A 12 23.20 11.26 2.15
N VAL A 13 22.45 10.22 2.51
CA VAL A 13 22.42 8.96 1.76
C VAL A 13 21.07 8.89 1.07
N LYS A 14 21.06 8.52 -0.21
CA LYS A 14 19.82 8.23 -0.90
C LYS A 14 19.30 6.89 -0.40
N ASN A 15 18.26 6.90 0.41
CA ASN A 15 17.49 5.70 0.70
C ASN A 15 16.63 5.42 -0.55
N ALA A 16 17.05 4.46 -1.38
CA ALA A 16 16.41 4.22 -2.67
C ALA A 16 15.16 3.34 -2.50
N GLY A 17 14.07 3.70 -3.18
CA GLY A 17 12.85 2.88 -3.29
C GLY A 17 11.58 3.71 -3.18
N GLU A 18 11.39 4.35 -2.03
CA GLU A 18 10.20 5.13 -1.71
C GLU A 18 10.29 6.57 -2.22
N THR A 19 9.19 7.07 -2.79
CA THR A 19 9.04 8.44 -3.26
C THR A 19 7.77 9.07 -2.70
N ARG A 20 7.85 10.38 -2.46
CA ARG A 20 6.71 11.23 -2.11
C ARG A 20 6.38 12.10 -3.31
N ASN A 21 5.20 11.89 -3.89
CA ASN A 21 4.81 12.55 -5.14
C ASN A 21 3.58 13.44 -4.95
N VAL A 22 3.38 14.36 -5.88
CA VAL A 22 2.20 15.22 -5.94
C VAL A 22 1.78 15.41 -7.40
N GLU A 23 0.49 15.29 -7.64
CA GLU A 23 -0.17 15.77 -8.85
C GLU A 23 -1.03 16.98 -8.46
N ALA A 24 -0.83 18.11 -9.14
CA ALA A 24 -1.60 19.33 -8.91
C ALA A 24 -2.20 19.81 -10.23
N THR A 25 -3.53 19.90 -10.28
CA THR A 25 -4.28 20.43 -11.43
C THR A 25 -4.89 21.78 -11.05
N ILE A 26 -4.56 22.83 -11.81
CA ILE A 26 -5.04 24.20 -11.57
C ILE A 26 -5.99 24.60 -12.69
N SER A 27 -7.24 24.88 -12.33
CA SER A 27 -8.29 25.39 -13.22
C SER A 27 -8.75 26.77 -12.78
N ARG A 28 -8.96 27.68 -13.73
CA ARG A 28 -9.57 28.98 -13.44
C ARG A 28 -11.02 28.87 -12.97
N LYS A 29 -11.71 27.78 -13.31
CA LYS A 29 -13.12 27.54 -12.97
C LYS A 29 -13.29 26.59 -11.80
N ASP A 30 -12.47 25.55 -11.76
CA ASP A 30 -12.64 24.43 -10.84
C ASP A 30 -11.69 24.47 -9.63
N GLY A 31 -10.87 25.52 -9.50
CA GLY A 31 -9.91 25.67 -8.40
C GLY A 31 -8.65 24.83 -8.58
N ILE A 32 -8.05 24.41 -7.46
CA ILE A 32 -6.80 23.65 -7.40
C ILE A 32 -7.10 22.28 -6.79
N SER A 33 -6.97 21.24 -7.61
CA SER A 33 -7.01 19.85 -7.15
C SER A 33 -5.59 19.35 -6.88
N ILE A 34 -5.41 18.68 -5.75
CA ILE A 34 -4.12 18.11 -5.34
C ILE A 34 -4.34 16.66 -4.96
N THR A 35 -3.53 15.77 -5.53
CA THR A 35 -3.37 14.39 -5.07
C THR A 35 -1.94 14.22 -4.61
N SER A 36 -1.75 13.83 -3.37
CA SER A 36 -0.44 13.44 -2.83
C SER A 36 -0.32 11.92 -2.84
N SER A 37 0.88 11.38 -3.00
CA SER A 37 1.06 9.93 -2.98
C SER A 37 2.41 9.46 -2.43
N ILE A 38 2.42 8.20 -2.01
CA ILE A 38 3.61 7.39 -1.70
C ILE A 38 3.71 6.32 -2.77
N VAL A 39 4.87 6.21 -3.41
CA VAL A 39 5.12 5.18 -4.44
C VAL A 39 6.46 4.52 -4.19
N GLY A 40 6.52 3.20 -4.36
CA GLY A 40 7.77 2.42 -4.23
C GLY A 40 8.12 2.06 -2.79
N LEU A 41 7.15 2.12 -1.88
CA LEU A 41 7.30 1.59 -0.52
C LEU A 41 7.13 0.06 -0.55
N SER A 42 8.24 -0.67 -0.69
CA SER A 42 8.27 -2.14 -0.68
C SER A 42 8.21 -2.69 0.74
N VAL A 43 7.26 -3.60 1.00
CA VAL A 43 7.06 -4.22 2.31
C VAL A 43 6.79 -5.73 2.19
N LEU A 44 7.17 -6.48 3.21
CA LEU A 44 6.94 -7.92 3.31
C LEU A 44 6.58 -8.30 4.75
N LYS A 45 5.57 -9.17 4.92
CA LYS A 45 5.33 -9.91 6.17
C LYS A 45 5.40 -11.41 5.87
N SER A 46 6.05 -12.16 6.75
CA SER A 46 6.36 -13.58 6.55
C SER A 46 5.24 -14.54 6.98
N THR A 47 4.28 -14.04 7.75
CA THR A 47 3.09 -14.75 8.26
C THR A 47 1.99 -13.72 8.53
N GLY A 48 0.83 -14.13 9.06
CA GLY A 48 -0.28 -13.23 9.38
C GLY A 48 -1.00 -12.72 8.13
N SER A 49 -0.97 -13.52 7.06
CA SER A 49 -1.75 -13.33 5.84
C SER A 49 -2.38 -14.66 5.44
N ALA A 50 -3.65 -14.63 5.08
CA ALA A 50 -4.40 -15.76 4.60
C ALA A 50 -5.06 -15.44 3.25
N PHE A 51 -5.51 -16.49 2.56
CA PHE A 51 -6.39 -16.36 1.40
C PHE A 51 -7.14 -17.68 1.17
N HIS A 52 -8.41 -17.66 1.55
CA HIS A 52 -9.34 -18.79 1.46
C HIS A 52 -10.76 -18.25 1.23
N GLY A 53 -11.71 -19.13 0.92
CA GLY A 53 -13.11 -18.76 0.66
C GLY A 53 -13.33 -18.00 -0.65
N PHE A 54 -12.38 -18.04 -1.59
CA PHE A 54 -12.54 -17.48 -2.93
C PHE A 54 -13.41 -18.40 -3.81
N VAL A 55 -13.98 -17.84 -4.87
CA VAL A 55 -14.80 -18.59 -5.83
C VAL A 55 -13.99 -19.74 -6.42
N ARG A 56 -14.61 -20.92 -6.49
CA ARG A 56 -14.02 -22.12 -7.08
C ARG A 56 -14.88 -22.60 -8.24
N ASP A 57 -14.24 -22.81 -9.37
CA ASP A 57 -14.83 -23.29 -10.61
C ASP A 57 -13.82 -24.18 -11.36
N GLU A 58 -14.13 -24.56 -12.60
CA GLU A 58 -13.27 -25.38 -13.46
C GLU A 58 -11.92 -24.73 -13.83
N TYR A 59 -11.73 -23.43 -13.60
CA TYR A 59 -10.48 -22.72 -13.86
C TYR A 59 -9.58 -22.59 -12.62
N THR A 60 -10.06 -23.05 -11.46
CA THR A 60 -9.41 -22.78 -10.18
C THR A 60 -8.44 -23.89 -9.77
N THR A 61 -7.14 -23.64 -9.90
CA THR A 61 -6.07 -24.55 -9.44
C THR A 61 -5.42 -24.13 -8.12
N LEU A 62 -5.63 -22.88 -7.70
CA LEU A 62 -5.01 -22.32 -6.50
C LEU A 62 -5.53 -23.03 -5.23
N PRO A 63 -4.65 -23.58 -4.38
CA PRO A 63 -5.04 -24.07 -3.07
C PRO A 63 -5.38 -22.90 -2.14
N GLU A 64 -6.30 -23.15 -1.22
CA GLU A 64 -6.53 -22.22 -0.11
C GLU A 64 -5.35 -22.24 0.85
N THR A 65 -5.11 -21.11 1.52
CA THR A 65 -4.10 -21.02 2.58
C THR A 65 -4.58 -20.16 3.74
N TRP A 66 -4.20 -20.58 4.94
CA TRP A 66 -4.43 -19.86 6.19
C TRP A 66 -3.17 -19.16 6.71
N ASP A 67 -2.00 -19.45 6.13
CA ASP A 67 -0.77 -18.73 6.42
C ASP A 67 0.11 -18.66 5.16
N ARG A 68 0.53 -17.45 4.80
CA ARG A 68 1.39 -17.20 3.65
C ARG A 68 2.21 -15.92 3.83
N ILE A 69 3.28 -15.82 3.05
CA ILE A 69 3.98 -14.56 2.82
C ILE A 69 3.07 -13.60 2.05
N LEU A 70 3.08 -12.34 2.47
CA LEU A 70 2.51 -11.23 1.71
C LEU A 70 3.60 -10.18 1.48
N SER A 71 3.82 -9.84 0.21
CA SER A 71 4.78 -8.81 -0.21
C SER A 71 4.15 -7.92 -1.28
N THR A 72 4.40 -6.61 -1.20
CA THR A 72 3.82 -5.64 -2.13
C THR A 72 4.72 -4.41 -2.26
N ASP A 73 4.54 -3.69 -3.37
CA ASP A 73 5.09 -2.34 -3.55
C ASP A 73 3.92 -1.37 -3.45
N VAL A 74 3.87 -0.61 -2.35
CA VAL A 74 2.74 0.28 -2.07
C VAL A 74 2.76 1.49 -3.01
N ASP A 75 1.66 1.66 -3.73
CA ASP A 75 1.23 2.90 -4.37
C ASP A 75 -0.06 3.37 -3.67
N ALA A 76 0.04 4.45 -2.90
CA ALA A 76 -1.03 5.00 -2.08
C ALA A 76 -1.21 6.48 -2.41
N GLY A 77 -2.41 6.87 -2.85
CA GLY A 77 -2.77 8.26 -3.14
C GLY A 77 -3.85 8.79 -2.22
N TRP A 78 -3.81 10.08 -1.91
CA TRP A 78 -4.91 10.77 -1.26
C TRP A 78 -5.18 12.10 -1.94
N THR A 79 -6.43 12.27 -2.36
CA THR A 79 -6.92 13.48 -3.02
C THR A 79 -7.53 14.38 -1.97
N TRP A 80 -6.99 15.59 -1.88
CA TRP A 80 -7.46 16.64 -0.99
C TRP A 80 -8.75 17.24 -1.54
N LYS A 81 -9.60 17.76 -0.64
CA LYS A 81 -10.71 18.64 -1.04
C LYS A 81 -10.16 19.77 -1.92
N THR A 82 -10.88 20.07 -2.99
CA THR A 82 -10.51 21.14 -3.93
C THR A 82 -10.28 22.47 -3.21
N PHE A 83 -9.11 23.08 -3.43
CA PHE A 83 -8.80 24.40 -2.91
C PHE A 83 -9.31 25.47 -3.88
N SER A 84 -10.05 26.45 -3.39
CA SER A 84 -10.60 27.53 -4.24
C SER A 84 -9.53 28.53 -4.71
N THR A 85 -8.47 28.75 -3.91
CA THR A 85 -7.41 29.72 -4.20
C THR A 85 -6.05 29.21 -3.77
N HIS A 86 -4.99 29.86 -4.27
CA HIS A 86 -3.62 29.60 -3.85
C HIS A 86 -3.39 29.97 -2.37
N GLU A 87 -4.08 30.99 -1.85
CA GLU A 87 -4.04 31.38 -0.44
C GLU A 87 -4.59 30.26 0.46
N ALA A 88 -5.63 29.54 0.01
CA ALA A 88 -6.17 28.38 0.72
C ALA A 88 -5.16 27.21 0.76
N VAL A 89 -4.40 27.02 -0.32
CA VAL A 89 -3.28 26.04 -0.36
C VAL A 89 -2.19 26.47 0.63
N LYS A 90 -1.78 27.75 0.61
CA LYS A 90 -0.78 28.31 1.54
C LYS A 90 -1.18 28.16 3.01
N ALA A 91 -2.45 28.41 3.32
CA ALA A 91 -2.98 28.21 4.67
C ALA A 91 -2.95 26.75 5.14
N SER A 92 -2.83 25.80 4.21
CA SER A 92 -2.82 24.36 4.48
C SER A 92 -1.42 23.74 4.49
N VAL A 93 -0.35 24.52 4.28
CA VAL A 93 1.03 24.03 4.17
C VAL A 93 1.43 23.10 5.32
N GLY A 94 1.12 23.48 6.56
CA GLY A 94 1.44 22.69 7.75
C GLY A 94 0.69 21.35 7.88
N LYS A 95 -0.23 21.04 6.96
CA LYS A 95 -1.01 19.80 6.94
C LYS A 95 -0.45 18.76 5.96
N PHE A 96 0.24 19.19 4.90
CA PHE A 96 0.69 18.26 3.84
C PHE A 96 1.71 17.23 4.35
N ASP A 97 2.67 17.67 5.19
CA ASP A 97 3.66 16.77 5.79
C ASP A 97 3.00 15.81 6.78
N LYS A 98 2.16 16.32 7.67
CA LYS A 98 1.43 15.51 8.66
C LYS A 98 0.54 14.45 8.00
N ALA A 99 -0.12 14.79 6.89
CA ALA A 99 -0.94 13.83 6.16
C ALA A 99 -0.09 12.74 5.49
N TRP A 100 1.08 13.08 4.95
CA TRP A 100 2.01 12.10 4.41
C TRP A 100 2.55 11.17 5.50
N GLU A 101 2.96 11.72 6.64
CA GLU A 101 3.42 10.93 7.81
C GLU A 101 2.32 9.99 8.29
N ALA A 102 1.10 10.50 8.47
CA ALA A 102 -0.05 9.70 8.87
C ALA A 102 -0.35 8.58 7.86
N ALA A 103 -0.40 8.88 6.55
CA ALA A 103 -0.65 7.88 5.52
C ALA A 103 0.40 6.77 5.51
N ARG A 104 1.67 7.14 5.65
CA ARG A 104 2.79 6.20 5.69
C ARG A 104 2.74 5.31 6.94
N ASP A 105 2.54 5.92 8.11
CA ASP A 105 2.49 5.21 9.39
C ASP A 105 1.30 4.27 9.48
N ILE A 106 0.12 4.71 9.00
CA ILE A 106 -1.09 3.88 8.92
C ILE A 106 -0.85 2.67 8.00
N THR A 107 -0.27 2.90 6.82
CA THR A 107 0.07 1.83 5.87
C THR A 107 0.98 0.80 6.55
N LEU A 108 2.10 1.25 7.12
CA LEU A 108 3.07 0.34 7.74
C LEU A 108 2.47 -0.41 8.93
N LYS A 109 1.74 0.30 9.80
CA LYS A 109 1.11 -0.29 10.98
C LYS A 109 0.07 -1.33 10.58
N ARG A 110 -0.86 -1.01 9.68
CA ARG A 110 -1.90 -1.96 9.26
C ARG A 110 -1.31 -3.16 8.54
N PHE A 111 -0.33 -2.96 7.67
CA PHE A 111 0.34 -4.06 7.02
C PHE A 111 0.97 -5.02 8.04
N ALA A 112 1.66 -4.48 9.04
CA ALA A 112 2.31 -5.28 10.08
C ALA A 112 1.31 -5.98 11.01
N THR A 113 0.25 -5.30 11.46
CA THR A 113 -0.59 -5.78 12.57
C THR A 113 -1.91 -6.42 12.15
N ASP A 114 -2.36 -6.28 10.91
CA ASP A 114 -3.61 -6.92 10.46
C ASP A 114 -3.37 -8.39 10.14
N ASP A 115 -4.18 -9.28 10.71
CA ASP A 115 -4.31 -10.66 10.24
C ASP A 115 -5.10 -10.64 8.92
N SER A 116 -4.35 -10.51 7.83
CA SER A 116 -4.89 -10.12 6.52
C SER A 116 -5.67 -11.26 5.89
N ALA A 117 -7.01 -11.15 5.84
CA ALA A 117 -7.87 -12.07 5.08
C ALA A 117 -7.65 -11.98 3.55
N SER A 118 -7.27 -10.80 3.05
CA SER A 118 -6.91 -10.55 1.65
C SER A 118 -6.23 -9.18 1.52
N VAL A 119 -5.60 -8.93 0.36
CA VAL A 119 -5.03 -7.61 0.03
C VAL A 119 -6.14 -6.54 0.04
N GLN A 120 -7.31 -6.88 -0.50
CA GLN A 120 -8.50 -6.05 -0.56
C GLN A 120 -8.96 -5.60 0.82
N ALA A 121 -9.08 -6.53 1.78
CA ALA A 121 -9.55 -6.21 3.12
C ALA A 121 -8.57 -5.28 3.84
N THR A 122 -7.28 -5.57 3.72
CA THR A 122 -6.22 -4.80 4.39
C THR A 122 -6.12 -3.37 3.82
N MET A 123 -6.11 -3.21 2.49
CA MET A 123 -6.01 -1.89 1.85
C MET A 123 -7.25 -1.02 2.08
N TYR A 124 -8.43 -1.63 2.24
CA TYR A 124 -9.65 -0.92 2.60
C TYR A 124 -9.54 -0.33 4.01
N LYS A 125 -9.12 -1.13 5.01
CA LYS A 125 -8.88 -0.66 6.38
C LYS A 125 -7.85 0.49 6.44
N MET A 126 -6.76 0.38 5.66
CA MET A 126 -5.79 1.48 5.53
C MET A 126 -6.44 2.76 5.00
N SER A 127 -7.29 2.63 3.98
CA SER A 127 -7.98 3.77 3.37
C SER A 127 -8.94 4.44 4.35
N GLU A 128 -9.73 3.66 5.09
CA GLU A 128 -10.63 4.17 6.14
C GLU A 128 -9.87 4.93 7.23
N ASP A 129 -8.76 4.37 7.72
CA ASP A 129 -7.93 4.99 8.74
C ASP A 129 -7.31 6.32 8.26
N ILE A 130 -6.84 6.38 7.01
CA ILE A 130 -6.28 7.61 6.42
C ILE A 130 -7.37 8.68 6.30
N LEU A 131 -8.57 8.30 5.83
CA LEU A 131 -9.71 9.20 5.82
C LEU A 131 -10.06 9.65 7.25
N ALA A 132 -10.02 8.79 8.26
CA ALA A 132 -10.28 9.22 9.63
C ALA A 132 -9.20 10.21 10.14
N ALA A 133 -7.92 9.97 9.84
CA ALA A 133 -6.80 10.77 10.32
C ALA A 133 -6.58 12.10 9.58
N VAL A 134 -7.04 12.20 8.32
CA VAL A 134 -6.87 13.40 7.48
C VAL A 134 -8.24 13.91 6.99
N PRO A 135 -8.95 14.74 7.78
CA PRO A 135 -10.31 15.22 7.47
C PRO A 135 -10.45 16.00 6.14
N GLU A 136 -9.36 16.59 5.67
CA GLU A 136 -9.28 17.34 4.41
C GLU A 136 -9.13 16.44 3.18
N THR A 137 -8.86 15.15 3.35
CA THR A 137 -8.86 14.16 2.27
C THR A 137 -10.30 13.76 1.94
N GLU A 138 -10.60 13.75 0.64
CA GLU A 138 -11.88 13.33 0.08
C GLU A 138 -11.88 11.85 -0.34
N THR A 139 -10.78 11.41 -0.97
CA THR A 139 -10.61 10.06 -1.51
C THR A 139 -9.21 9.54 -1.23
N VAL A 140 -9.10 8.26 -0.88
CA VAL A 140 -7.85 7.51 -0.79
C VAL A 140 -7.86 6.41 -1.83
N THR A 141 -6.76 6.26 -2.55
CA THR A 141 -6.55 5.21 -3.55
C THR A 141 -5.36 4.34 -3.16
N TYR A 142 -5.45 3.05 -3.47
CA TYR A 142 -4.32 2.15 -3.41
C TYR A 142 -4.24 1.30 -4.67
N ALA A 143 -3.02 1.03 -5.12
CA ALA A 143 -2.69 0.00 -6.10
C ALA A 143 -1.58 -0.88 -5.54
N LEU A 144 -1.92 -2.15 -5.26
CA LEU A 144 -1.03 -3.09 -4.57
C LEU A 144 -0.80 -4.32 -5.45
N PRO A 145 0.41 -4.49 -6.03
CA PRO A 145 0.79 -5.75 -6.64
C PRO A 145 1.00 -6.80 -5.55
N ASN A 146 0.43 -7.99 -5.70
CA ASN A 146 0.76 -9.12 -4.86
C ASN A 146 2.00 -9.82 -5.42
N LYS A 147 3.15 -9.59 -4.79
CA LYS A 147 4.46 -10.15 -5.19
C LYS A 147 4.62 -11.52 -4.55
N HIS A 148 4.54 -12.55 -5.38
CA HIS A 148 4.40 -13.93 -4.90
C HIS A 148 5.73 -14.53 -4.46
N TYR A 149 5.65 -15.34 -3.39
CA TYR A 149 6.72 -16.19 -2.89
C TYR A 149 6.17 -17.60 -2.85
N PHE A 150 6.57 -18.44 -3.80
CA PHE A 150 6.07 -19.82 -3.88
C PHE A 150 6.89 -20.75 -2.99
N GLU A 151 6.23 -21.68 -2.32
CA GLU A 151 6.90 -22.77 -1.62
C GLU A 151 7.69 -23.62 -2.62
N LEU A 152 8.81 -24.17 -2.16
CA LEU A 152 9.66 -25.04 -2.97
C LEU A 152 9.54 -26.47 -2.45
N ASP A 153 8.87 -27.35 -3.20
CA ASP A 153 8.82 -28.77 -2.87
C ASP A 153 10.21 -29.42 -3.08
N LEU A 154 10.79 -29.91 -1.99
CA LEU A 154 12.09 -30.59 -1.95
C LEU A 154 11.95 -32.07 -1.53
N SER A 155 10.73 -32.61 -1.45
CA SER A 155 10.49 -33.99 -1.01
C SER A 155 11.18 -35.03 -1.89
N TRP A 156 11.35 -34.72 -3.18
CA TRP A 156 12.10 -35.52 -4.14
C TRP A 156 13.59 -35.67 -3.79
N HIS A 157 14.16 -34.73 -3.02
CA HIS A 157 15.53 -34.78 -2.56
C HIS A 157 15.60 -35.31 -1.13
N LYS A 158 15.72 -36.64 -0.99
CA LYS A 158 15.90 -37.32 0.31
C LYS A 158 14.75 -37.06 1.30
N GLY A 159 13.55 -36.76 0.83
CA GLY A 159 12.39 -36.53 1.70
C GLY A 159 12.44 -35.24 2.52
N ILE A 160 13.19 -34.22 2.07
CA ILE A 160 13.25 -32.93 2.76
C ILE A 160 11.86 -32.28 2.76
N LYS A 161 11.39 -31.88 3.93
CA LYS A 161 10.14 -31.16 4.10
C LYS A 161 10.42 -29.66 3.98
N ASN A 162 9.71 -28.99 3.07
CA ASN A 162 9.84 -27.55 2.83
C ASN A 162 8.52 -26.95 2.29
N THR A 163 7.39 -27.50 2.72
CA THR A 163 6.03 -27.04 2.34
C THR A 163 5.13 -26.99 3.56
N GLY A 164 4.06 -26.20 3.49
CA GLY A 164 3.12 -26.00 4.61
C GLY A 164 3.82 -25.52 5.88
N THR A 165 3.63 -26.22 7.01
CA THR A 165 4.25 -25.84 8.30
C THR A 165 5.77 -26.01 8.34
N ASP A 166 6.34 -26.79 7.42
CA ASP A 166 7.79 -27.01 7.31
C ASP A 166 8.45 -26.07 6.29
N ALA A 167 7.71 -25.13 5.68
CA ALA A 167 8.24 -24.26 4.64
C ALA A 167 9.23 -23.21 5.19
N GLU A 168 10.48 -23.26 4.74
CA GLU A 168 11.53 -22.33 5.12
C GLU A 168 12.16 -21.62 3.91
N VAL A 169 12.26 -22.32 2.78
CA VAL A 169 12.82 -21.81 1.52
C VAL A 169 11.71 -21.56 0.51
N TYR A 170 11.66 -20.33 0.00
CA TYR A 170 10.68 -19.88 -0.99
C TYR A 170 11.36 -19.39 -2.26
N VAL A 171 10.61 -19.41 -3.37
CA VAL A 171 11.05 -18.87 -4.67
C VAL A 171 10.28 -17.57 -4.96
N PRO A 172 10.92 -16.40 -4.83
CA PRO A 172 10.31 -15.12 -5.21
C PRO A 172 10.03 -15.09 -6.72
N GLN A 173 8.81 -14.71 -7.10
CA GLN A 173 8.39 -14.64 -8.50
C GLN A 173 8.54 -13.22 -9.02
N SER A 174 9.22 -13.05 -10.16
CA SER A 174 9.32 -11.74 -10.84
C SER A 174 8.03 -11.35 -11.57
N GLY A 175 7.23 -12.35 -11.95
CA GLY A 175 5.93 -12.19 -12.60
C GLY A 175 5.35 -13.56 -13.00
N PRO A 176 4.04 -13.67 -13.27
CA PRO A 176 3.03 -12.61 -13.15
C PRO A 176 2.75 -12.24 -11.68
N ASN A 177 2.13 -11.09 -11.44
CA ASN A 177 1.69 -10.64 -10.12
C ASN A 177 0.19 -10.34 -10.14
N GLY A 178 -0.51 -10.61 -9.03
CA GLY A 178 -1.85 -10.05 -8.85
C GLY A 178 -1.75 -8.53 -8.76
N LEU A 179 -2.75 -7.79 -9.21
CA LEU A 179 -2.82 -6.34 -9.04
C LEU A 179 -4.19 -5.97 -8.49
N ILE A 180 -4.19 -5.45 -7.27
CA ILE A 180 -5.42 -5.09 -6.57
C ILE A 180 -5.48 -3.56 -6.48
N LYS A 181 -6.61 -2.98 -6.87
CA LYS A 181 -6.84 -1.53 -6.80
C LYS A 181 -8.12 -1.24 -6.02
N CYS A 182 -8.10 -0.17 -5.23
CA CYS A 182 -9.27 0.32 -4.51
C CYS A 182 -9.25 1.85 -4.48
N SER A 183 -10.44 2.45 -4.49
CA SER A 183 -10.67 3.87 -4.25
C SER A 183 -11.77 3.98 -3.20
N VAL A 184 -11.48 4.62 -2.07
CA VAL A 184 -12.42 4.82 -0.97
C VAL A 184 -12.62 6.30 -0.77
N SER A 185 -13.88 6.74 -0.83
CA SER A 185 -14.28 8.14 -0.70
C SER A 185 -15.29 8.29 0.44
N ARG A 186 -15.38 9.48 1.02
CA ARG A 186 -16.45 9.80 1.98
C ARG A 186 -17.81 9.82 1.26
N GLY A 187 -18.87 9.39 1.96
CA GLY A 187 -20.25 9.44 1.43
C GLY A 187 -20.67 10.85 1.01
N ASP A 188 -21.50 10.92 -0.03
CA ASP A 188 -22.08 12.11 -0.73
C ASP A 188 -21.39 12.63 -2.01
N GLN A 189 -20.45 11.90 -2.62
CA GLN A 189 -19.95 12.24 -3.96
C GLN A 189 -20.20 11.12 -4.98
N PRO A 190 -20.86 11.40 -6.12
CA PRO A 190 -20.99 10.41 -7.19
C PRO A 190 -19.60 10.08 -7.74
N ILE A 191 -19.22 8.80 -7.66
CA ILE A 191 -17.98 8.27 -8.22
C ILE A 191 -18.02 8.49 -9.73
N LYS A 192 -17.25 9.45 -10.25
CA LYS A 192 -16.97 9.54 -11.69
C LYS A 192 -15.96 8.45 -12.04
N SER A 193 -16.44 7.23 -12.22
CA SER A 193 -15.65 6.12 -12.75
C SER A 193 -15.17 6.48 -14.16
N LYS A 194 -13.85 6.54 -14.37
CA LYS A 194 -13.23 6.40 -15.68
C LYS A 194 -12.79 4.94 -15.83
N LEU A 195 -13.75 4.09 -16.18
CA LEU A 195 -13.50 2.83 -16.87
C LEU A 195 -14.15 2.95 -18.25
#